data_AF-A0A9E6EVW8-F1
#
_entry.id   AF-A0A9E6EVW8-F1
#
_cell.length_a   1.000
_cell.length_b   1.000
_cell.length_c   1.000
_cell.angle_alpha   90.00
_cell.angle_beta   90.00
_cell.angle_gamma   90.00
#
_symmetry.space_group_name_H-M   'P 1'
#
loop_
_entity.id
_entity.type
_entity.pdbx_description
1 polymer ?
#
loop_
_entity_poly.entity_id
_entity_poly.type
_entity_poly.pdbx_seq_one_letter_code
_entity_poly.pdbx_strand_id
1 'polypeptide(L)'
;MKRLIIPFSLLLKMAKKALLYLWKRKVILWGSQNNKQRYKCNNCGQLYTWRNELKGKEKQLICFKQWVLHHQTLEFISKSSGYSKRTLQHLFYEYLELIPKHKVINREQVHLLVDGTYFSKDICLVVYRDNDIKQTMLYRITTDELTNEIIEDFRNLITVGFLIESITCDGHRSILKSIKKDFKNSVLQSQYTK
;
A
#
# COMPACT_ATOMS: atom_id res chain seq x y z
N MET A 1 19.10 19.44 53.21
CA MET A 1 18.20 18.34 52.78
C MET A 1 18.56 17.94 51.35
N LYS A 2 19.18 16.77 51.15
CA LYS A 2 19.49 16.26 49.80
C LYS A 2 18.22 15.59 49.24
N ARG A 3 17.55 16.22 48.26
CA ARG A 3 16.49 15.55 47.49
C ARG A 3 17.15 14.47 46.63
N LEU A 4 16.84 13.20 46.91
CA LEU A 4 17.17 12.08 46.04
C LEU A 4 16.43 12.28 44.71
N ILE A 5 17.17 12.72 43.69
CA ILE A 5 16.67 12.79 42.32
C ILE A 5 16.68 11.37 41.79
N ILE A 6 15.53 10.70 41.85
CA ILE A 6 15.36 9.38 41.25
C ILE A 6 15.30 9.59 39.72
N PRO A 7 16.18 8.94 38.93
CA PRO A 7 16.17 9.06 37.48
C PRO A 7 14.80 8.68 36.92
N PHE A 8 14.26 9.47 35.99
CA PHE A 8 12.93 9.24 35.39
C PHE A 8 12.78 7.82 34.83
N SER A 9 13.85 7.23 34.30
CA SER A 9 13.89 5.85 33.82
C SER A 9 13.69 4.81 34.94
N LEU A 10 14.19 5.07 36.14
CA LEU A 10 13.97 4.22 37.32
C LEU A 10 12.55 4.41 37.85
N LEU A 11 12.04 5.64 37.84
CA LEU A 11 10.65 5.96 38.21
C LEU A 11 9.65 5.26 37.27
N LEU A 12 9.92 5.24 35.95
CA LEU A 12 9.11 4.56 34.95
C LEU A 12 9.14 3.04 35.10
N LYS A 13 10.30 2.46 35.43
CA LYS A 13 10.45 1.02 35.72
C LYS A 13 9.71 0.64 37.00
N MET A 14 9.81 1.45 38.05
CA MET A 14 9.10 1.25 39.31
C MET A 14 7.58 1.38 39.12
N ALA A 15 7.11 2.38 38.36
CA ALA A 15 5.69 2.57 38.03
C ALA A 15 5.12 1.42 37.19
N LYS A 16 5.84 0.96 36.15
CA LYS A 16 5.44 -0.23 35.37
C LYS A 16 5.38 -1.48 36.23
N LYS A 17 6.36 -1.70 37.13
CA LYS A 17 6.40 -2.86 38.03
C LYS A 17 5.27 -2.80 39.07
N ALA A 18 4.96 -1.61 39.60
CA ALA A 18 3.84 -1.37 40.53
C ALA A 18 2.47 -1.52 39.85
N LEU A 19 2.30 -1.02 38.62
CA LEU A 19 1.11 -1.26 37.78
C LEU A 19 0.92 -2.76 37.51
N LEU A 20 2.01 -3.48 37.17
CA LEU A 20 1.98 -4.93 37.01
C LEU A 20 1.59 -5.66 38.31
N TYR A 21 2.04 -5.15 39.46
CA TYR A 21 1.78 -5.74 40.79
C TYR A 21 0.35 -5.48 41.28
N LEU A 22 -0.20 -4.29 41.02
CA LEU A 22 -1.60 -3.93 41.31
C LEU A 22 -2.58 -4.68 40.41
N TRP A 23 -2.19 -5.02 39.17
CA TRP A 23 -2.99 -5.82 38.24
C TRP A 23 -2.94 -7.33 38.56
N LYS A 24 -1.81 -7.84 39.07
CA LYS A 24 -1.61 -9.27 39.44
C LYS A 24 -2.53 -9.79 40.55
N ARG A 25 -3.18 -8.91 41.35
CA ARG A 25 -3.96 -9.32 42.53
C ARG A 25 -5.46 -9.55 42.29
N LYS A 26 -5.99 -9.32 41.08
CA LYS A 26 -7.44 -9.37 40.82
C LYS A 26 -7.86 -10.36 39.74
N VAL A 27 -7.00 -11.28 39.32
CA VAL A 27 -7.28 -12.15 38.17
C VAL A 27 -6.86 -13.58 38.45
N ILE A 28 -7.75 -14.55 38.23
CA ILE A 28 -7.49 -15.98 38.36
C ILE A 28 -7.60 -16.70 37.02
N LEU A 29 -6.89 -17.82 36.88
CA LEU A 29 -7.10 -18.77 35.79
C LEU A 29 -8.51 -19.35 35.90
N TRP A 30 -9.26 -19.36 34.80
CA TRP A 30 -10.67 -19.77 34.80
C TRP A 30 -10.99 -20.69 33.61
N GLY A 31 -10.49 -21.92 33.66
CA GLY A 31 -10.71 -22.92 32.61
C GLY A 31 -10.18 -22.50 31.23
N SER A 32 -10.61 -23.22 30.20
CA SER A 32 -10.21 -22.98 28.81
C SER A 32 -11.42 -22.95 27.88
N GLN A 33 -11.34 -22.13 26.84
CA GLN A 33 -12.34 -22.12 25.76
C GLN A 33 -11.61 -21.98 24.43
N ASN A 34 -11.98 -22.79 23.43
CA ASN A 34 -11.34 -22.83 22.12
C ASN A 34 -9.81 -22.96 22.21
N ASN A 35 -9.33 -23.85 23.08
CA ASN A 35 -7.91 -24.08 23.40
C ASN A 35 -7.15 -22.83 23.89
N LYS A 36 -7.86 -21.83 24.43
CA LYS A 36 -7.25 -20.63 25.01
C LYS A 36 -7.56 -20.53 26.50
N GLN A 37 -6.55 -20.15 27.27
CA GLN A 37 -6.69 -19.86 28.69
C GLN A 37 -7.65 -18.68 28.89
N ARG A 38 -8.67 -18.88 29.74
CA ARG A 38 -9.54 -17.82 30.20
C ARG A 38 -9.11 -17.32 31.56
N TYR A 39 -9.37 -16.06 31.81
CA TYR A 39 -9.05 -15.37 33.04
C TYR A 39 -10.33 -14.75 33.60
N LYS A 40 -10.53 -14.84 34.92
CA LYS A 40 -11.66 -14.23 35.62
C LYS A 40 -11.16 -13.11 36.52
N CYS A 41 -11.78 -11.93 36.42
CA CYS A 41 -11.55 -10.86 37.36
C CYS A 41 -12.24 -11.17 38.70
N ASN A 42 -11.49 -11.23 39.80
CA ASN A 42 -12.02 -11.45 41.15
C ASN A 42 -12.86 -10.27 41.66
N ASN A 43 -12.73 -9.08 41.08
CA ASN A 43 -13.42 -7.88 41.56
C ASN A 43 -14.77 -7.63 40.87
N CYS A 44 -14.91 -7.99 39.60
CA CYS A 44 -16.15 -7.76 38.83
C CYS A 44 -16.71 -9.03 38.17
N GLY A 45 -16.06 -10.18 38.34
CA GLY A 45 -16.49 -11.46 37.75
C GLY A 45 -16.31 -11.57 36.24
N GLN A 46 -15.91 -10.49 35.54
CA GLN A 46 -15.74 -10.50 34.09
C GLN A 46 -14.72 -11.54 33.65
N LEU A 47 -15.07 -12.24 32.57
CA LEU A 47 -14.27 -13.29 31.96
C LEU A 47 -13.64 -12.76 30.68
N TYR A 48 -12.35 -12.93 30.51
CA TYR A 48 -11.65 -12.52 29.30
C TYR A 48 -10.58 -13.53 28.89
N THR A 49 -10.18 -13.46 27.63
CA THR A 49 -9.03 -14.20 27.09
C THR A 49 -7.95 -13.20 26.75
N TRP A 50 -6.69 -13.53 27.04
CA TRP A 50 -5.60 -12.64 26.65
C TRP A 50 -5.44 -12.67 25.13
N ARG A 51 -5.41 -11.49 24.51
CA ARG A 51 -5.21 -11.33 23.06
C ARG A 51 -3.96 -10.50 22.83
N ASN A 52 -3.03 -11.01 22.05
CA ASN A 52 -1.90 -10.24 21.58
C ASN A 52 -2.31 -9.49 20.31
N GLU A 53 -2.89 -8.31 20.47
CA GLU A 53 -3.39 -7.51 19.34
C GLU A 53 -2.28 -7.12 18.36
N LEU A 54 -1.07 -6.86 18.85
CA LEU A 54 0.10 -6.54 18.03
C LEU A 54 0.45 -7.71 17.11
N LYS A 55 0.56 -8.92 17.66
CA LYS A 55 0.80 -10.15 16.88
C LYS A 55 -0.31 -10.40 15.86
N GLY A 56 -1.55 -10.00 16.19
CA GLY A 56 -2.68 -10.03 15.26
C GLY A 56 -2.47 -9.11 14.06
N LYS A 57 -2.13 -7.85 14.31
CA LYS A 57 -1.88 -6.84 13.26
C LYS A 57 -0.67 -7.18 12.40
N GLU A 58 0.41 -7.69 12.97
CA GLU A 58 1.58 -8.16 12.22
C GLU A 58 1.20 -9.29 11.25
N LYS A 59 0.44 -10.28 11.73
CA LYS A 59 -0.04 -11.39 10.90
C LYS A 59 -0.94 -10.89 9.77
N GLN A 60 -1.81 -9.94 10.03
CA GLN A 60 -2.68 -9.31 9.03
C GLN A 60 -1.87 -8.60 7.94
N LEU A 61 -0.85 -7.83 8.33
CA LEU A 61 0.03 -7.16 7.37
C LEU A 61 0.83 -8.15 6.51
N ILE A 62 1.29 -9.27 7.08
CA ILE A 62 1.94 -10.34 6.32
C ILE A 62 0.98 -10.91 5.27
N CYS A 63 -0.28 -11.17 5.64
CA CYS A 63 -1.29 -11.65 4.69
C CYS A 63 -1.51 -10.66 3.54
N PHE A 64 -1.59 -9.37 3.86
CA PHE A 64 -1.74 -8.32 2.84
C PHE A 64 -0.54 -8.25 1.89
N LYS A 65 0.69 -8.33 2.42
CA LYS A 65 1.91 -8.37 1.59
C LYS A 65 1.94 -9.58 0.65
N GLN A 66 1.54 -10.76 1.14
CA GLN A 66 1.42 -11.96 0.30
C GLN A 66 0.43 -11.77 -0.84
N TRP A 67 -0.69 -11.10 -0.59
CA TRP A 67 -1.69 -10.81 -1.61
C TRP A 67 -1.17 -9.84 -2.68
N VAL A 68 -0.62 -8.69 -2.26
CA VAL A 68 -0.23 -7.61 -3.18
C VAL A 68 1.11 -7.89 -3.88
N LEU A 69 2.15 -8.27 -3.13
CA LEU A 69 3.52 -8.35 -3.66
C LEU A 69 3.84 -9.72 -4.26
N HIS A 70 3.19 -10.77 -3.76
CA HIS A 70 3.44 -12.15 -4.20
C HIS A 70 2.27 -12.74 -4.98
N HIS A 71 1.28 -11.91 -5.32
CA HIS A 71 0.10 -12.27 -6.12
C HIS A 71 -0.62 -13.53 -5.62
N GLN A 72 -0.59 -13.79 -4.30
CA GLN A 72 -1.22 -14.97 -3.72
C GLN A 72 -2.74 -14.84 -3.72
N THR A 73 -3.45 -15.93 -4.01
CA THR A 73 -4.91 -15.91 -4.02
C THR A 73 -5.49 -15.82 -2.60
N LEU A 74 -6.68 -15.22 -2.47
CA LEU A 74 -7.42 -15.19 -1.19
C LEU A 74 -7.69 -16.60 -0.65
N GLU A 75 -7.89 -17.58 -1.53
CA GLU A 75 -8.04 -18.99 -1.17
C GLU A 75 -6.79 -19.52 -0.44
N PHE A 76 -5.61 -19.30 -1.02
CA PHE A 76 -4.34 -19.72 -0.46
C PHE A 76 -4.04 -19.04 0.89
N ILE A 77 -4.24 -17.73 0.95
CA ILE A 77 -4.00 -16.95 2.17
C ILE A 77 -4.99 -17.35 3.27
N SER A 78 -6.25 -17.63 2.93
CA SER A 78 -7.24 -18.09 3.89
C SER A 78 -6.84 -19.43 4.52
N LYS A 79 -6.42 -20.39 3.70
CA LYS A 79 -5.94 -21.71 4.15
C LYS A 79 -4.70 -21.62 5.05
N SER A 80 -3.72 -20.79 4.70
CA SER A 80 -2.46 -20.68 5.46
C SER A 80 -2.57 -19.82 6.72
N SER A 81 -3.39 -18.76 6.70
CA SER A 81 -3.51 -17.82 7.81
C SER A 81 -4.58 -18.22 8.84
N GLY A 82 -5.57 -19.02 8.44
CA GLY A 82 -6.75 -19.33 9.25
C GLY A 82 -7.78 -18.19 9.33
N TYR A 83 -7.60 -17.11 8.57
CA TYR A 83 -8.65 -16.10 8.38
C TYR A 83 -9.62 -16.55 7.30
N SER A 84 -10.90 -16.22 7.46
CA SER A 84 -11.88 -16.41 6.38
C SER A 84 -11.57 -15.48 5.20
N LYS A 85 -11.94 -15.88 3.98
CA LYS A 85 -11.83 -15.02 2.80
C LYS A 85 -12.53 -13.66 2.98
N ARG A 86 -13.72 -13.66 3.58
CA ARG A 86 -14.48 -12.44 3.88
C ARG A 86 -13.67 -11.50 4.78
N THR A 87 -13.07 -12.03 5.84
CA THR A 87 -12.22 -11.25 6.75
C THR A 87 -11.02 -10.66 6.03
N LEU A 88 -10.34 -11.47 5.21
CA LEU A 88 -9.19 -11.02 4.42
C LEU A 88 -9.58 -9.91 3.43
N GLN A 89 -10.71 -10.06 2.73
CA GLN A 89 -11.21 -9.04 1.80
C GLN A 89 -11.44 -7.70 2.49
N HIS A 90 -12.21 -7.68 3.58
CA HIS A 90 -12.45 -6.44 4.34
C HIS A 90 -11.15 -5.78 4.78
N LEU A 91 -10.24 -6.57 5.34
CA LEU A 91 -8.95 -6.08 5.81
C LEU A 91 -8.06 -5.55 4.68
N PHE A 92 -8.07 -6.19 3.51
CA PHE A 92 -7.29 -5.73 2.36
C PHE A 92 -7.84 -4.43 1.82
N TYR A 93 -9.17 -4.27 1.73
CA TYR A 93 -9.79 -3.00 1.35
C TYR A 93 -9.43 -1.86 2.31
N GLU A 94 -9.47 -2.11 3.63
CA GLU A 94 -9.01 -1.13 4.63
C GLU A 94 -7.55 -0.72 4.39
N TYR A 95 -6.65 -1.65 4.07
CA TYR A 95 -5.27 -1.30 3.77
C TYR A 95 -5.08 -0.57 2.44
N LEU A 96 -5.90 -0.86 1.42
CA LEU A 96 -5.87 -0.14 0.15
C LEU A 96 -6.29 1.33 0.34
N GLU A 97 -7.22 1.61 1.24
CA GLU A 97 -7.63 2.99 1.59
C GLU A 97 -6.53 3.78 2.29
N LEU A 98 -5.61 3.10 2.97
CA LEU A 98 -4.47 3.71 3.67
C LEU A 98 -3.25 3.93 2.78
N ILE A 99 -3.31 3.57 1.49
CA ILE A 99 -2.19 3.74 0.58
C ILE A 99 -1.82 5.23 0.50
N PRO A 100 -0.53 5.59 0.68
CA PRO A 100 -0.11 6.97 0.56
C PRO A 100 -0.44 7.49 -0.84
N LYS A 101 -1.05 8.67 -0.89
CA LYS A 101 -1.33 9.33 -2.18
C LYS A 101 -0.02 9.47 -2.94
N HIS A 102 -0.06 9.06 -4.21
CA HIS A 102 1.07 9.18 -5.11
C HIS A 102 1.56 10.63 -5.13
N LYS A 103 2.81 10.86 -4.73
CA LYS A 103 3.46 12.17 -4.79
C LYS A 103 4.35 12.17 -6.02
N VAL A 104 3.96 12.92 -7.04
CA VAL A 104 4.81 13.13 -8.20
C VAL A 104 5.94 14.08 -7.82
N ILE A 105 7.18 13.72 -8.16
CA ILE A 105 8.32 14.60 -7.97
C ILE A 105 8.35 15.54 -9.17
N ASN A 106 8.13 16.83 -8.94
CA ASN A 106 8.25 17.81 -10.01
C ASN A 106 9.71 17.93 -10.44
N ARG A 107 9.96 17.67 -11.72
CA ARG A 107 11.21 17.98 -12.40
C ARG A 107 10.88 18.80 -13.63
N GLU A 108 11.82 19.66 -13.99
CA GLU A 108 11.68 20.48 -15.19
C GLU A 108 11.64 19.57 -16.41
N GLN A 109 12.65 18.72 -16.63
CA GLN A 109 12.76 17.83 -17.80
C GLN A 109 12.40 16.36 -17.47
N VAL A 110 11.59 15.74 -18.34
CA VAL A 110 11.14 14.35 -18.21
C VAL A 110 11.32 13.59 -19.53
N HIS A 111 11.97 12.43 -19.47
CA HIS A 111 11.98 11.42 -20.53
C HIS A 111 10.87 10.41 -20.28
N LEU A 112 9.79 10.49 -21.05
CA LEU A 112 8.55 9.76 -20.76
C LEU A 112 8.53 8.40 -21.45
N LEU A 113 8.38 7.32 -20.68
CA LEU A 113 8.08 5.99 -21.17
C LEU A 113 6.56 5.75 -21.06
N VAL A 114 5.92 5.41 -22.17
CA VAL A 114 4.49 5.09 -22.24
C VAL A 114 4.33 3.62 -22.57
N ASP A 115 3.57 2.91 -21.74
CA ASP A 115 3.31 1.48 -21.87
C ASP A 115 1.85 1.16 -21.59
N GLY A 116 1.26 0.27 -22.39
CA GLY A 116 -0.11 -0.20 -22.25
C GLY A 116 -0.14 -1.68 -21.89
N THR A 117 -0.79 -2.02 -20.79
CA THR A 117 -0.98 -3.41 -20.37
C THR A 117 -2.45 -3.79 -20.43
N TYR A 118 -2.77 -4.76 -21.28
CA TYR A 118 -4.12 -5.31 -21.41
C TYR A 118 -4.37 -6.41 -20.37
N PHE A 119 -5.45 -6.26 -19.63
CA PHE A 119 -6.01 -7.24 -18.71
C PHE A 119 -7.26 -7.88 -19.32
N SER A 120 -7.76 -8.93 -18.68
CA SER A 120 -9.03 -9.57 -19.07
C SER A 120 -10.21 -8.60 -18.99
N LYS A 121 -11.25 -8.82 -19.82
CA LYS A 121 -12.52 -8.06 -19.84
C LYS A 121 -12.39 -6.62 -20.33
N ASP A 122 -11.59 -6.41 -21.37
CA ASP A 122 -11.48 -5.10 -22.04
C ASP A 122 -11.01 -3.99 -21.09
N ILE A 123 -10.08 -4.32 -20.19
CA ILE A 123 -9.43 -3.35 -19.31
C ILE A 123 -7.99 -3.19 -19.78
N CYS A 124 -7.61 -1.97 -20.16
CA CYS A 124 -6.26 -1.56 -20.47
C CYS A 124 -5.76 -0.57 -19.40
N LEU A 125 -4.56 -0.80 -18.88
CA LEU A 125 -3.85 0.15 -18.03
C LEU A 125 -2.76 0.80 -18.87
N VAL A 126 -2.90 2.10 -19.10
CA VAL A 126 -1.85 2.92 -19.72
C VAL A 126 -1.05 3.59 -18.61
N VAL A 127 0.27 3.41 -18.65
CA VAL A 127 1.21 3.95 -17.66
C VAL A 127 2.18 4.91 -18.33
N TYR A 128 2.33 6.08 -17.72
CA TYR A 128 3.28 7.10 -18.10
C TYR A 128 4.35 7.20 -17.02
N ARG A 129 5.58 6.85 -17.35
CA ARG A 129 6.68 6.71 -16.39
C ARG A 129 7.85 7.59 -16.81
N ASP A 130 8.44 8.31 -15.86
CA ASP A 130 9.74 8.93 -16.07
C ASP A 130 10.80 7.82 -16.17
N ASN A 131 11.50 7.77 -17.31
CA ASN A 131 12.47 6.74 -17.62
C ASN A 131 13.76 6.86 -16.78
N ASP A 132 14.11 8.04 -16.29
CA ASP A 132 15.36 8.24 -15.55
C ASP A 132 15.22 7.80 -14.10
N ILE A 133 14.19 8.33 -13.42
CA ILE A 133 13.95 8.05 -12.00
C ILE A 133 13.04 6.84 -11.80
N LYS A 134 12.56 6.23 -12.90
CA LYS A 134 11.71 5.04 -12.87
C LYS A 134 10.43 5.24 -12.06
N GLN A 135 9.91 6.46 -12.00
CA GLN A 135 8.69 6.82 -11.26
C GLN A 135 7.49 6.96 -12.22
N THR A 136 6.36 6.37 -11.84
CA THR A 136 5.09 6.60 -12.56
C THR A 136 4.63 8.04 -12.35
N MET A 137 4.38 8.79 -13.41
CA MET A 137 3.88 10.16 -13.37
C MET A 137 2.35 10.19 -13.44
N LEU A 138 1.79 9.34 -14.30
CA LEU A 138 0.37 9.21 -14.55
C LEU A 138 0.04 7.76 -14.89
N TYR A 139 -1.17 7.33 -14.57
CA TYR A 139 -1.74 6.11 -15.11
C TYR A 139 -3.21 6.35 -15.42
N ARG A 140 -3.72 5.63 -16.43
CA ARG A 140 -5.13 5.66 -16.83
C ARG A 140 -5.62 4.22 -16.98
N ILE A 141 -6.77 3.94 -16.39
CA ILE A 141 -7.53 2.72 -16.66
C ILE A 141 -8.55 3.07 -17.74
N THR A 142 -8.48 2.38 -18.86
CA THR A 142 -9.31 2.59 -20.04
C THR A 142 -9.66 1.22 -20.64
N THR A 143 -10.40 1.18 -21.74
CA THR A 143 -10.69 -0.05 -22.48
C THR A 143 -9.66 -0.35 -23.56
N ASP A 144 -9.02 0.70 -24.10
CA ASP A 144 -8.08 0.59 -25.20
C ASP A 144 -7.12 1.80 -25.20
N GLU A 145 -6.03 1.72 -25.96
CA GLU A 145 -5.10 2.83 -26.15
C GLU A 145 -5.64 3.86 -27.14
N LEU A 146 -6.66 4.61 -26.73
CA LEU A 146 -7.33 5.58 -27.57
C LEU A 146 -6.47 6.84 -27.76
N THR A 147 -6.26 7.24 -29.01
CA THR A 147 -5.42 8.41 -29.36
C THR A 147 -5.87 9.69 -28.66
N ASN A 148 -7.18 9.92 -28.54
CA ASN A 148 -7.70 11.14 -27.90
C ASN A 148 -7.46 11.17 -26.39
N GLU A 149 -7.51 10.02 -25.72
CA GLU A 149 -7.23 9.92 -24.28
C GLU A 149 -5.75 10.13 -24.01
N ILE A 150 -4.88 9.56 -24.84
CA ILE A 150 -3.43 9.77 -24.73
C ILE A 150 -3.06 11.24 -24.96
N ILE A 151 -3.74 11.92 -25.90
CA ILE A 151 -3.61 13.37 -26.11
C ILE A 151 -3.99 14.15 -24.84
N GLU A 152 -5.13 13.82 -24.25
CA GLU A 152 -5.59 14.44 -23.01
C GLU A 152 -4.58 14.24 -21.87
N ASP A 153 -4.05 13.02 -21.73
CA ASP A 153 -3.05 12.67 -20.73
C ASP A 153 -1.77 13.50 -20.88
N PHE A 154 -1.26 13.65 -22.10
CA PHE A 154 -0.10 14.51 -22.35
C PHE A 154 -0.35 15.97 -22.00
N ARG A 155 -1.54 16.50 -22.33
CA ARG A 155 -1.92 17.87 -21.95
C ARG A 155 -2.03 18.04 -20.45
N ASN A 156 -2.56 17.04 -19.75
CA ASN A 156 -2.64 17.05 -18.30
C ASN A 156 -1.24 17.08 -17.69
N LEU A 157 -0.30 16.27 -18.19
CA LEU A 157 1.10 16.29 -17.75
C LEU A 157 1.75 17.66 -17.96
N ILE A 158 1.58 18.27 -19.13
CA ILE A 158 2.10 19.62 -19.40
C ILE A 158 1.44 20.65 -18.47
N THR A 159 0.13 20.55 -18.24
CA THR A 159 -0.63 21.48 -17.37
C THR A 159 -0.16 21.41 -15.91
N VAL A 160 0.24 20.23 -15.43
CA VAL A 160 0.83 20.05 -14.10
C VAL A 160 2.25 20.65 -14.02
N GLY A 161 2.90 20.92 -15.16
CA GLY A 161 4.17 21.63 -15.25
C GLY A 161 5.37 20.77 -15.67
N PHE A 162 5.15 19.59 -16.23
CA PHE A 162 6.23 18.75 -16.76
C PHE A 162 6.69 19.24 -18.15
N LEU A 163 7.99 19.45 -18.35
CA LEU A 163 8.57 19.62 -19.69
C LEU A 163 8.95 18.23 -20.24
N ILE A 164 8.12 17.70 -21.12
CA ILE A 164 8.37 16.41 -21.78
C ILE A 164 9.42 16.63 -22.87
N GLU A 165 10.62 16.09 -22.67
CA GLU A 165 11.75 16.25 -23.60
C GLU A 165 11.73 15.18 -24.68
N SER A 166 11.42 13.93 -24.30
CA SER A 166 11.31 12.81 -25.21
C SER A 166 10.22 11.85 -24.75
N ILE A 167 9.68 11.08 -25.70
CA ILE A 167 8.68 10.04 -25.44
C ILE A 167 9.15 8.74 -26.08
N THR A 168 9.16 7.65 -25.30
CA THR A 168 9.47 6.29 -25.74
C THR A 168 8.21 5.43 -25.56
N CYS A 169 7.87 4.68 -26.61
CA CYS A 169 6.76 3.73 -26.62
C CYS A 169 7.13 2.53 -27.51
N ASP A 170 6.43 1.41 -27.34
CA ASP A 170 6.61 0.17 -28.11
C ASP A 170 6.24 0.29 -29.61
N GLY A 171 5.70 1.43 -30.03
CA GLY A 171 5.31 1.71 -31.41
C GLY A 171 3.82 1.57 -31.68
N HIS A 172 2.98 1.48 -30.64
CA HIS A 172 1.54 1.45 -30.83
C HIS A 172 1.03 2.67 -31.60
N ARG A 173 0.19 2.43 -32.62
CA ARG A 173 -0.19 3.44 -33.63
C ARG A 173 -0.89 4.66 -33.02
N SER A 174 -1.66 4.44 -31.95
CA SER A 174 -2.37 5.51 -31.26
C SER A 174 -1.42 6.49 -30.57
N ILE A 175 -0.36 5.99 -29.93
CA ILE A 175 0.66 6.81 -29.28
C ILE A 175 1.45 7.60 -30.33
N LEU A 176 1.83 6.96 -31.44
CA LEU A 176 2.54 7.66 -32.52
C LEU A 176 1.68 8.77 -33.17
N LYS A 177 0.37 8.55 -33.30
CA LYS A 177 -0.58 9.55 -33.81
C LYS A 177 -0.75 10.71 -32.84
N SER A 178 -0.85 10.46 -31.53
CA SER A 178 -1.01 11.51 -30.52
C SER A 178 0.23 12.41 -30.46
N ILE A 179 1.43 11.82 -30.47
CA ILE A 179 2.69 12.58 -30.48
C ILE A 179 2.77 13.47 -31.72
N LYS A 180 2.48 12.95 -32.92
CA LYS A 180 2.51 13.76 -34.16
C LYS A 180 1.54 14.93 -34.15
N LYS A 181 0.41 14.81 -33.44
CA LYS A 181 -0.63 15.84 -33.39
C LYS A 181 -0.29 16.96 -32.41
N ASP A 182 0.19 16.61 -31.21
CA ASP A 182 0.37 17.56 -30.11
C ASP A 182 1.84 18.01 -29.91
N PHE A 183 2.81 17.24 -30.40
CA PHE A 183 4.25 17.44 -30.14
C PHE A 183 5.07 17.62 -31.42
N LYS A 184 4.61 18.49 -32.33
CA LYS A 184 5.24 18.72 -33.64
C LYS A 184 6.75 19.07 -33.61
N ASN A 185 7.30 19.52 -32.47
CA ASN A 185 8.67 20.04 -32.35
C ASN A 185 9.55 19.36 -31.27
N SER A 186 9.03 18.46 -30.43
CA SER A 186 9.82 17.80 -29.39
C SER A 186 10.39 16.48 -29.90
N VAL A 187 11.67 16.25 -29.59
CA VAL A 187 12.55 15.24 -30.21
C VAL A 187 11.97 13.83 -30.01
N LEU A 188 11.36 13.32 -31.07
CA LEU A 188 10.89 11.93 -31.19
C LEU A 188 12.10 11.00 -31.33
N GLN A 189 12.51 10.34 -30.24
CA GLN A 189 13.26 9.09 -30.33
C GLN A 189 12.29 7.91 -30.23
N SER A 190 11.70 7.51 -31.36
CA SER A 190 11.09 6.19 -31.47
C SER A 190 12.20 5.16 -31.60
N GLN A 191 12.71 4.64 -30.49
CA GLN A 191 13.57 3.46 -30.53
C GLN A 191 12.71 2.21 -30.68
N TYR A 192 12.66 1.69 -31.90
CA TYR A 192 12.10 0.38 -32.19
C TYR A 192 13.07 -0.68 -31.65
N THR A 193 12.70 -1.33 -30.56
CA THR A 193 13.39 -2.58 -30.19
C THR A 193 12.75 -3.68 -31.03
N LYS A 194 13.47 -4.13 -32.07
CA LYS A 194 13.08 -5.28 -32.89
C LYS A 194 13.11 -6.57 -32.08
#